data_AF-A0A0C3QWY9-F1
#
_entry.id   AF-A0A0C3QWY9-F1
#
_cell.length_a   1.000
_cell.length_b   1.000
_cell.length_c   1.000
_cell.angle_alpha   90.00
_cell.angle_beta   90.00
_cell.angle_gamma   90.00
#
_symmetry.space_group_name_H-M   'P 1'
#
loop_
_entity.id
_entity.type
_entity.pdbx_description
1 polymer ?
#
loop_
_entity_poly.entity_id
_entity_poly.type
_entity_poly.pdbx_seq_one_letter_code
_entity_poly.pdbx_strand_id
1 'polypeptide(L)'
;MRIFTGPDASALGPAFRNQDKEKETEVLDLWTDGSAINPGRADAVCASGVWSEDPTYRASFRPAGSPQSNNRGEIAAVVKALQLAPQNRVVHIRTDSTYVLRVLDKGHKRMEDEGWLNIQNSDLIRAALFLVRIRTAETYIQKVKAHSGILGNEEADRLAKEGLESEIDTSVIIIIPPNWDYSGARLQALTFNQLYRWISHLNQEGKDTAAQSIVPEVISEIHERTGIPYTEQVLWISTRSPPIRREVQDFLWQAIHGRTVCGMFFAKWGEEWIDRQYCECGNLESLQHILIGCEDRPWVGEVWNTSIELLKQAECMNGTALESPTYNQILAVGLLSAANKPATRLLKIIISETAYLIWKLRNAWVIRKETMSSERAIGALKDTIIRRAKVDLDSTKLPENRLDSKKRISKGLVTATWEVLLRNGPSSRSLRWTSSDHG
;
A
#
# COMPACT_ATOMS: atom_id res chain seq x y z
N MET A 1 18.88 -0.58 27.52
CA MET A 1 18.47 -1.99 27.61
C MET A 1 17.75 -2.39 26.33
N ARG A 2 18.18 -3.48 25.69
CA ARG A 2 17.43 -4.14 24.61
C ARG A 2 16.64 -5.30 25.21
N ILE A 3 15.47 -5.54 24.63
CA ILE A 3 14.53 -6.61 24.99
C ILE A 3 14.23 -7.44 23.75
N PHE A 4 13.64 -8.63 23.91
CA PHE A 4 13.40 -9.58 22.82
C PHE A 4 14.69 -10.04 22.11
N THR A 5 15.80 -10.08 22.85
CA THR A 5 17.09 -10.60 22.36
C THR A 5 17.04 -12.13 22.31
N GLY A 6 17.76 -12.73 21.36
CA GLY A 6 17.88 -14.19 21.29
C GLY A 6 18.63 -14.75 22.52
N PRO A 7 18.36 -16.01 22.92
CA PRO A 7 19.02 -16.65 24.06
C PRO A 7 20.54 -16.78 23.86
N ASP A 8 20.99 -16.96 22.60
CA ASP A 8 22.42 -17.04 22.23
C ASP A 8 23.03 -15.68 21.86
N ALA A 9 22.30 -14.58 22.03
CA ALA A 9 22.81 -13.24 21.78
C ALA A 9 23.74 -12.79 22.91
N SER A 10 24.85 -13.49 23.08
CA SER A 10 25.97 -13.00 23.89
C SER A 10 26.47 -11.70 23.26
N ALA A 11 26.48 -10.62 24.06
CA ALA A 11 27.06 -9.35 23.67
C ALA A 11 28.56 -9.53 23.43
N LEU A 12 28.93 -9.89 22.19
CA LEU A 12 30.29 -9.71 21.71
C LEU A 12 30.57 -8.21 21.75
N GLY A 13 31.77 -7.83 22.20
CA GLY A 13 32.17 -6.45 22.41
C GLY A 13 31.89 -5.55 21.20
N PRO A 14 31.89 -4.22 21.40
CA PRO A 14 31.54 -3.27 20.34
C PRO A 14 32.37 -3.53 19.10
N ALA A 15 31.72 -3.58 17.94
CA ALA A 15 32.42 -3.81 16.70
C ALA A 15 33.28 -2.57 16.35
N PHE A 16 34.59 -2.76 16.27
CA PHE A 16 35.53 -1.69 15.97
C PHE A 16 35.80 -1.61 14.47
N ARG A 17 35.85 -0.39 13.96
CA ARG A 17 36.32 -0.10 12.62
C ARG A 17 37.83 -0.33 12.56
N ASN A 18 38.30 -1.15 11.63
CA ASN A 18 39.73 -1.36 11.44
C ASN A 18 40.36 -0.08 10.86
N GLN A 19 41.19 0.60 11.64
CA GLN A 19 41.90 1.83 11.26
C GLN A 19 43.33 1.58 10.77
N ASP A 20 43.81 0.33 10.79
CA ASP A 20 45.23 0.00 10.64
C ASP A 20 45.68 -0.15 9.17
N LYS A 21 44.79 0.11 8.20
CA LYS A 21 45.12 0.05 6.76
C LYS A 21 45.35 1.45 6.20
N GLU A 22 46.43 1.60 5.44
CA GLU A 22 46.67 2.81 4.65
C GLU A 22 45.51 3.08 3.71
N LYS A 23 45.02 4.33 3.75
CA LYS A 23 43.93 4.78 2.89
C LYS A 23 44.47 5.12 1.51
N GLU A 24 43.81 4.64 0.49
CA GLU A 24 44.06 5.09 -0.88
C GLU A 24 43.59 6.54 -1.05
N THR A 25 44.37 7.33 -1.79
CA THR A 25 44.11 8.76 -2.00
C THR A 25 43.10 9.01 -3.12
N GLU A 26 42.94 8.07 -4.06
CA GLU A 26 42.02 8.19 -5.18
C GLU A 26 40.59 7.87 -4.76
N VAL A 27 39.65 8.77 -5.04
CA VAL A 27 38.23 8.54 -4.78
C VAL A 27 37.66 7.60 -5.83
N LEU A 28 36.83 6.65 -5.42
CA LEU A 28 36.07 5.79 -6.32
C LEU A 28 34.63 6.29 -6.43
N ASP A 29 34.25 6.67 -7.65
CA ASP A 29 32.90 7.13 -7.97
C ASP A 29 32.05 5.95 -8.47
N LEU A 30 30.97 5.64 -7.73
CA LEU A 30 30.03 4.57 -8.04
C LEU A 30 28.63 5.15 -8.19
N TRP A 31 27.97 4.79 -9.29
CA TRP A 31 26.61 5.19 -9.60
C TRP A 31 25.71 3.98 -9.44
N THR A 32 24.57 4.15 -8.77
CA THR A 32 23.68 3.02 -8.45
C THR A 32 22.25 3.36 -8.78
N ASP A 33 21.58 2.41 -9.43
CA ASP A 33 20.16 2.50 -9.73
C ASP A 33 19.46 1.14 -9.58
N GLY A 34 18.13 1.18 -9.42
CA GLY A 34 17.27 0.02 -9.34
C GLY A 34 16.10 0.13 -10.30
N SER A 35 15.78 -0.97 -10.96
CA SER A 35 14.62 -1.06 -11.85
C SER A 35 13.69 -2.16 -11.38
N ALA A 36 12.39 -1.98 -11.59
CA ALA A 36 11.41 -3.02 -11.30
C ALA A 36 10.30 -3.05 -12.36
N ILE A 37 9.96 -4.25 -12.81
CA ILE A 37 8.78 -4.54 -13.61
C ILE A 37 7.68 -5.04 -12.67
N ASN A 38 6.45 -4.59 -12.92
CA ASN A 38 5.25 -5.08 -12.22
C ASN A 38 5.29 -4.97 -10.67
N PRO A 39 5.83 -3.90 -10.06
CA PRO A 39 5.98 -3.82 -8.60
C PRO A 39 4.63 -3.98 -7.87
N GLY A 40 4.62 -4.83 -6.83
CA GLY A 40 3.42 -5.13 -6.04
C GLY A 40 2.54 -6.27 -6.59
N ARG A 41 2.91 -6.84 -7.74
CA ARG A 41 2.33 -8.07 -8.28
C ARG A 41 3.15 -9.29 -7.85
N ALA A 42 2.56 -10.48 -7.94
CA ALA A 42 3.22 -11.74 -7.63
C ALA A 42 4.33 -12.08 -8.64
N ASP A 43 4.21 -11.60 -9.88
CA ASP A 43 5.18 -11.70 -10.96
C ASP A 43 6.16 -10.50 -11.00
N ALA A 44 6.25 -9.73 -9.90
CA ALA A 44 7.17 -8.61 -9.82
C ALA A 44 8.62 -9.09 -9.92
N VAL A 45 9.42 -8.36 -10.70
CA VAL A 45 10.86 -8.58 -10.84
C VAL A 45 11.55 -7.25 -10.62
N CYS A 46 12.63 -7.23 -9.83
CA CYS A 46 13.53 -6.10 -9.80
C CYS A 46 14.97 -6.49 -10.14
N ALA A 47 15.75 -5.48 -10.48
CA ALA A 47 17.14 -5.58 -10.84
C ALA A 47 17.90 -4.32 -10.38
N SER A 48 19.21 -4.44 -10.40
CA SER A 48 20.15 -3.49 -9.83
C SER A 48 21.28 -3.21 -10.82
N GLY A 49 21.65 -1.95 -10.96
CA GLY A 49 22.76 -1.49 -11.78
C GLY A 49 23.79 -0.75 -10.93
N VAL A 50 25.06 -1.08 -11.13
CA VAL A 50 26.20 -0.35 -10.57
C VAL A 50 27.11 0.05 -11.72
N TRP A 51 27.44 1.33 -11.82
CA TRP A 51 28.32 1.85 -12.86
C TRP A 51 29.48 2.68 -12.29
N SER A 52 30.64 2.56 -12.92
CA SER A 52 31.83 3.39 -12.67
C SER A 52 32.59 3.59 -13.99
N GLU A 53 33.48 4.58 -14.05
CA GLU A 53 34.36 4.74 -15.21
C GLU A 53 35.26 3.51 -15.40
N ASP A 54 35.77 2.95 -14.30
CA ASP A 54 36.48 1.66 -14.31
C ASP A 54 35.48 0.49 -14.44
N PRO A 55 35.56 -0.31 -15.52
CA PRO A 55 34.68 -1.46 -15.75
C PRO A 55 34.71 -2.51 -14.64
N THR A 56 35.80 -2.59 -13.86
CA THR A 56 35.96 -3.54 -12.74
C THR A 56 34.89 -3.36 -11.66
N TYR A 57 34.36 -2.14 -11.52
CA TYR A 57 33.34 -1.80 -10.52
C TYR A 57 31.94 -1.64 -11.11
N ARG A 58 31.65 -2.32 -12.23
CA ARG A 58 30.32 -2.36 -12.85
C ARG A 58 29.61 -3.67 -12.51
N ALA A 59 28.30 -3.60 -12.33
CA ALA A 59 27.45 -4.79 -12.14
C ALA A 59 26.03 -4.57 -12.66
N SER A 60 25.43 -5.65 -13.13
CA SER A 60 24.03 -5.74 -13.51
C SER A 60 23.49 -7.10 -13.07
N PHE A 61 22.45 -7.11 -12.23
CA PHE A 61 21.98 -8.36 -11.62
C PHE A 61 20.55 -8.24 -11.05
N ARG A 62 19.92 -9.39 -10.78
CA ARG A 62 18.67 -9.46 -10.03
C ARG A 62 18.94 -9.76 -8.56
N PRO A 63 18.51 -8.92 -7.60
CA PRO A 63 18.62 -9.28 -6.21
C PRO A 63 17.62 -10.38 -5.83
N ALA A 64 18.10 -11.38 -5.08
CA ALA A 64 17.25 -12.37 -4.42
C ALA A 64 16.27 -11.73 -3.43
N GLY A 65 15.33 -12.49 -2.86
CA GLY A 65 14.43 -12.08 -1.76
C GLY A 65 13.14 -11.35 -2.18
N SER A 66 12.34 -10.89 -1.21
CA SER A 66 11.00 -10.35 -1.43
C SER A 66 10.71 -9.18 -0.48
N PRO A 67 9.91 -8.16 -0.87
CA PRO A 67 9.24 -8.00 -2.17
C PRO A 67 10.17 -7.48 -3.27
N GLN A 68 10.00 -8.01 -4.48
CA GLN A 68 10.64 -7.51 -5.69
C GLN A 68 10.05 -6.13 -6.03
N SER A 69 10.83 -5.07 -5.84
CA SER A 69 10.39 -3.68 -5.92
C SER A 69 11.54 -2.75 -6.30
N ASN A 70 11.22 -1.52 -6.75
CA ASN A 70 12.25 -0.54 -7.10
C ASN A 70 13.21 -0.28 -5.93
N ASN A 71 12.64 -0.04 -4.74
CA ASN A 71 13.39 0.17 -3.51
C ASN A 71 14.36 -1.00 -3.20
N ARG A 72 13.97 -2.25 -3.50
CA ARG A 72 14.83 -3.42 -3.31
C ARG A 72 16.00 -3.41 -4.30
N GLY A 73 15.73 -3.11 -5.57
CA GLY A 73 16.76 -2.93 -6.60
C GLY A 73 17.75 -1.82 -6.24
N GLU A 74 17.24 -0.67 -5.79
CA GLU A 74 18.06 0.49 -5.42
C GLU A 74 19.02 0.19 -4.27
N ILE A 75 18.54 -0.43 -3.18
CA ILE A 75 19.41 -0.74 -2.03
C ILE A 75 20.35 -1.93 -2.31
N ALA A 76 19.93 -2.91 -3.13
CA ALA A 76 20.81 -3.99 -3.54
C ALA A 76 21.98 -3.48 -4.41
N ALA A 77 21.74 -2.49 -5.28
CA ALA A 77 22.80 -1.85 -6.05
C ALA A 77 23.87 -1.21 -5.12
N VAL A 78 23.43 -0.57 -4.04
CA VAL A 78 24.35 -0.03 -3.01
C VAL A 78 25.14 -1.13 -2.30
N VAL A 79 24.51 -2.25 -1.94
CA VAL A 79 25.21 -3.42 -1.36
C VAL A 79 26.30 -3.91 -2.32
N LYS A 80 25.96 -4.13 -3.59
CA LYS A 80 26.92 -4.61 -4.60
C LYS A 80 28.04 -3.60 -4.83
N ALA A 81 27.74 -2.31 -4.93
CA ALA A 81 28.73 -1.24 -5.05
C ALA A 81 29.75 -1.27 -3.88
N LEU A 82 29.26 -1.46 -2.65
CA LEU A 82 30.11 -1.57 -1.46
C LEU A 82 30.94 -2.86 -1.42
N GLN A 83 30.45 -3.97 -2.00
CA GLN A 83 31.20 -5.22 -2.14
C GLN A 83 32.32 -5.10 -3.18
N LEU A 84 32.06 -4.40 -4.29
CA LEU A 84 33.03 -4.17 -5.36
C LEU A 84 34.15 -3.21 -4.93
N ALA A 85 33.83 -2.23 -4.10
CA ALA A 85 34.79 -1.20 -3.71
C ALA A 85 35.82 -1.69 -2.67
N PRO A 86 37.13 -1.43 -2.87
CA PRO A 86 38.16 -1.71 -1.86
C PRO A 86 37.85 -1.03 -0.52
N GLN A 87 38.02 -1.72 0.61
CA GLN A 87 37.61 -1.21 1.93
C GLN A 87 38.41 0.01 2.42
N ASN A 88 39.62 0.19 1.89
CA ASN A 88 40.58 1.25 2.21
C ASN A 88 40.54 2.43 1.23
N ARG A 89 39.65 2.42 0.24
CA ARG A 89 39.48 3.51 -0.73
C ARG A 89 38.27 4.39 -0.40
N VAL A 90 38.38 5.70 -0.53
CA VAL A 90 37.23 6.61 -0.35
C VAL A 90 36.21 6.35 -1.45
N VAL A 91 34.93 6.18 -1.11
CA VAL A 91 33.87 5.88 -2.07
C VAL A 91 32.80 6.97 -2.06
N HIS A 92 32.39 7.41 -3.25
CA HIS A 92 31.22 8.23 -3.46
C HIS A 92 30.14 7.41 -4.17
N ILE A 93 29.09 7.06 -3.45
CA ILE A 93 27.90 6.42 -4.01
C ILE A 93 26.92 7.51 -4.43
N ARG A 94 26.64 7.59 -5.73
CA ARG A 94 25.68 8.52 -6.33
C ARG A 94 24.43 7.76 -6.75
N THR A 95 23.28 8.22 -6.26
CA THR A 95 21.97 7.62 -6.54
C THR A 95 20.90 8.70 -6.61
N ASP A 96 19.89 8.54 -7.45
CA ASP A 96 18.71 9.40 -7.45
C ASP A 96 17.64 8.96 -6.42
N SER A 97 17.83 7.77 -5.82
CA SER A 97 16.93 7.19 -4.85
C SER A 97 16.87 7.98 -3.55
N THR A 98 15.71 8.60 -3.31
CA THR A 98 15.38 9.14 -1.99
C THR A 98 15.18 8.06 -0.92
N TYR A 99 14.88 6.81 -1.33
CA TYR A 99 14.71 5.69 -0.41
C TYR A 99 16.06 5.31 0.21
N VAL A 100 17.10 5.12 -0.60
CA VAL A 100 18.46 4.79 -0.15
C VAL A 100 18.95 5.82 0.87
N LEU A 101 18.85 7.12 0.54
CA LEU A 101 19.27 8.18 1.47
C LEU A 101 18.48 8.13 2.78
N ARG A 102 17.16 7.97 2.71
CA ARG A 102 16.30 7.91 3.89
C ARG A 102 16.66 6.73 4.79
N VAL A 103 16.95 5.55 4.24
CA VAL A 103 17.25 4.36 5.04
C VAL A 103 18.68 4.39 5.58
N LEU A 104 19.68 4.85 4.81
CA LEU A 104 21.08 4.82 5.21
C LEU A 104 21.56 6.05 6.01
N ASP A 105 21.00 7.25 5.82
CA ASP A 105 21.44 8.45 6.58
C ASP A 105 20.81 8.52 7.99
N LYS A 106 19.48 8.65 8.06
CA LYS A 106 18.77 8.90 9.33
C LYS A 106 17.85 7.76 9.77
N GLY A 107 17.31 7.00 8.81
CA GLY A 107 16.33 5.96 9.09
C GLY A 107 16.90 4.78 9.87
N HIS A 108 18.15 4.39 9.60
CA HIS A 108 18.74 3.18 10.18
C HIS A 108 18.75 3.17 11.70
N LYS A 109 19.07 4.30 12.36
CA LYS A 109 19.14 4.37 13.83
C LYS A 109 17.83 3.95 14.49
N ARG A 110 16.72 4.47 13.97
CA ARG A 110 15.38 4.11 14.43
C ARG A 110 15.07 2.64 14.16
N MET A 111 15.40 2.15 12.96
CA MET A 111 15.16 0.76 12.57
C MET A 111 15.95 -0.24 13.41
N GLU A 112 17.20 0.09 13.74
CA GLU A 112 18.05 -0.66 14.66
C GLU A 112 17.46 -0.66 16.06
N ASP A 113 17.06 0.51 16.58
CA ASP A 113 16.43 0.63 17.89
C ASP A 113 15.09 -0.13 17.95
N GLU A 114 14.32 -0.20 16.86
CA GLU A 114 13.08 -0.99 16.78
C GLU A 114 13.31 -2.49 16.54
N GLY A 115 14.57 -2.89 16.30
CA GLY A 115 14.98 -4.29 16.14
C GLY A 115 14.57 -4.94 14.82
N TRP A 116 14.44 -4.15 13.74
CA TRP A 116 14.19 -4.63 12.38
C TRP A 116 12.85 -5.34 12.10
N LEU A 117 11.98 -5.48 13.10
CA LEU A 117 10.69 -6.17 12.97
C LEU A 117 9.77 -5.47 11.97
N ASN A 118 9.26 -6.20 10.98
CA ASN A 118 8.37 -5.71 9.92
C ASN A 118 8.93 -4.55 9.07
N ILE A 119 10.25 -4.42 9.02
CA ILE A 119 10.92 -3.43 8.15
C ILE A 119 11.21 -4.09 6.80
N GLN A 120 10.64 -3.55 5.72
CA GLN A 120 10.88 -4.03 4.37
C GLN A 120 12.33 -3.81 3.93
N ASN A 121 12.87 -4.78 3.21
CA ASN A 121 14.28 -4.83 2.77
C ASN A 121 15.29 -4.72 3.91
N SER A 122 14.91 -5.12 5.14
CA SER A 122 15.81 -5.07 6.30
C SER A 122 17.08 -5.91 6.09
N ASP A 123 16.99 -7.00 5.33
CA ASP A 123 18.12 -7.82 4.90
C ASP A 123 19.19 -7.01 4.16
N LEU A 124 18.80 -6.26 3.12
CA LEU A 124 19.73 -5.46 2.32
C LEU A 124 20.16 -4.18 3.03
N ILE A 125 19.28 -3.54 3.81
CA ILE A 125 19.64 -2.37 4.61
C ILE A 125 20.71 -2.74 5.65
N ARG A 126 20.51 -3.86 6.37
CA ARG A 126 21.48 -4.37 7.34
C ARG A 126 22.80 -4.74 6.66
N ALA A 127 22.75 -5.38 5.50
CA ALA A 127 23.93 -5.69 4.69
C ALA A 127 24.71 -4.43 4.29
N ALA A 128 24.04 -3.41 3.78
CA ALA A 128 24.67 -2.13 3.41
C ALA A 128 25.30 -1.43 4.62
N LEU A 129 24.61 -1.38 5.76
CA LEU A 129 25.13 -0.77 6.99
C LEU A 129 26.35 -1.52 7.51
N PHE A 130 26.31 -2.85 7.51
CA PHE A 130 27.46 -3.67 7.87
C PHE A 130 28.66 -3.35 6.98
N LEU A 131 28.47 -3.36 5.65
CA LEU A 131 29.54 -3.05 4.69
C LEU A 131 30.10 -1.64 4.88
N VAL A 132 29.26 -0.62 5.12
CA VAL A 132 29.74 0.74 5.40
C VAL A 132 30.58 0.78 6.69
N ARG A 133 30.17 0.05 7.74
CA ARG A 133 30.82 0.12 9.04
C ARG A 133 32.16 -0.62 9.13
N ILE A 134 32.36 -1.67 8.33
CA ILE A 134 33.62 -2.43 8.31
C ILE A 134 34.72 -1.77 7.48
N ARG A 135 34.38 -0.82 6.60
CA ARG A 135 35.35 -0.14 5.73
C ARG A 135 36.31 0.71 6.53
N THR A 136 37.57 0.79 6.11
CA THR A 136 38.57 1.69 6.71
C THR A 136 38.43 3.12 6.19
N ALA A 137 38.13 3.30 4.91
CA ALA A 137 37.97 4.61 4.28
C ALA A 137 36.51 5.09 4.25
N GLU A 138 36.34 6.41 4.14
CA GLU A 138 35.06 7.10 4.15
C GLU A 138 34.15 6.68 3.00
N THR A 139 32.85 6.65 3.27
CA THR A 139 31.80 6.42 2.26
C THR A 139 30.85 7.57 2.30
N TYR A 140 30.69 8.26 1.17
CA TYR A 140 29.78 9.37 0.99
C TYR A 140 28.63 8.90 0.11
N ILE A 141 27.40 9.21 0.51
CA ILE A 141 26.20 8.93 -0.27
C ILE A 141 25.63 10.27 -0.71
N GLN A 142 25.57 10.49 -2.02
CA GLN A 142 25.12 11.74 -2.61
C GLN A 142 23.87 11.51 -3.45
N LYS A 143 22.85 12.32 -3.21
CA LYS A 143 21.68 12.35 -4.09
C LYS A 143 22.00 13.09 -5.39
N VAL A 144 21.65 12.49 -6.51
CA VAL A 144 21.65 13.14 -7.83
C VAL A 144 20.23 13.33 -8.35
N LYS A 145 20.08 14.17 -9.38
CA LYS A 145 18.78 14.40 -10.01
C LYS A 145 18.52 13.27 -11.02
N ALA A 146 17.37 12.62 -10.89
CA ALA A 146 16.92 11.62 -11.85
C ALA A 146 16.76 12.24 -13.25
N HIS A 147 17.14 11.48 -14.29
CA HIS A 147 16.93 11.79 -15.71
C HIS A 147 17.36 13.21 -16.12
N SER A 148 18.55 13.63 -15.72
CA SER A 148 19.06 14.98 -16.00
C SER A 148 20.31 15.01 -16.89
N GLY A 149 20.54 14.02 -17.74
CA GLY A 149 21.72 13.99 -18.62
C GLY A 149 23.02 13.60 -17.90
N ILE A 150 22.93 13.01 -16.70
CA ILE A 150 24.12 12.64 -15.93
C ILE A 150 24.55 11.24 -16.35
N LEU A 151 25.61 11.16 -17.15
CA LEU A 151 26.10 9.92 -17.77
C LEU A 151 26.14 8.73 -16.80
N GLY A 152 26.78 8.88 -15.65
CA GLY A 152 26.89 7.77 -14.70
C GLY A 152 25.55 7.27 -14.15
N ASN A 153 24.57 8.16 -13.95
CA ASN A 153 23.23 7.77 -13.52
C ASN A 153 22.46 7.09 -14.66
N GLU A 154 22.60 7.59 -15.89
CA GLU A 154 21.95 7.00 -17.07
C GLU A 154 22.51 5.61 -17.39
N GLU A 155 23.82 5.43 -17.22
CA GLU A 155 24.45 4.11 -17.35
C GLU A 155 24.07 3.16 -16.22
N ALA A 156 23.91 3.64 -14.98
CA ALA A 156 23.40 2.81 -13.89
C ALA A 156 21.94 2.37 -14.13
N ASP A 157 21.07 3.27 -14.62
CA ASP A 157 19.70 2.95 -15.04
C ASP A 157 19.69 1.92 -16.19
N ARG A 158 20.57 2.09 -17.19
CA ARG A 158 20.75 1.13 -18.29
C ARG A 158 21.14 -0.25 -17.75
N LEU A 159 22.16 -0.34 -16.90
CA LEU A 159 22.58 -1.60 -16.29
C LEU A 159 21.49 -2.22 -15.41
N ALA A 160 20.72 -1.41 -14.68
CA ALA A 160 19.60 -1.91 -13.89
C ALA A 160 18.50 -2.52 -14.77
N LYS A 161 18.20 -1.91 -15.92
CA LYS A 161 17.24 -2.46 -16.90
C LYS A 161 17.75 -3.74 -17.55
N GLU A 162 19.02 -3.79 -17.94
CA GLU A 162 19.65 -5.02 -18.46
C GLU A 162 19.59 -6.16 -17.44
N GLY A 163 19.71 -5.83 -16.16
CA GLY A 163 19.68 -6.80 -15.08
C GLY A 163 18.32 -7.51 -14.92
N LEU A 164 17.23 -7.00 -15.51
CA LEU A 164 15.91 -7.61 -15.40
C LEU A 164 15.85 -9.00 -16.07
N GLU A 165 16.71 -9.23 -17.05
CA GLU A 165 16.81 -10.50 -17.80
C GLU A 165 17.88 -11.44 -17.22
N SER A 166 18.69 -10.98 -16.27
CA SER A 166 19.76 -11.77 -15.64
C SER A 166 19.22 -12.85 -14.70
N GLU A 167 20.10 -13.75 -14.25
CA GLU A 167 19.81 -14.66 -13.15
C GLU A 167 19.80 -13.94 -11.79
N ILE A 168 19.21 -14.59 -10.79
CA ILE A 168 19.21 -14.10 -9.41
C ILE A 168 20.61 -14.21 -8.84
N ASP A 169 21.16 -13.06 -8.44
CA ASP A 169 22.43 -12.98 -7.73
C ASP A 169 22.19 -13.04 -6.22
N THR A 170 22.62 -14.14 -5.60
CA THR A 170 22.54 -14.34 -4.15
C THR A 170 23.74 -13.73 -3.41
N SER A 171 24.76 -13.20 -4.09
CA SER A 171 25.96 -12.63 -3.45
C SER A 171 25.65 -11.40 -2.60
N VAL A 172 24.52 -10.74 -2.85
CA VAL A 172 24.04 -9.60 -2.06
C VAL A 172 23.38 -10.01 -0.74
N ILE A 173 23.13 -11.32 -0.53
CA ILE A 173 22.72 -11.86 0.76
C ILE A 173 23.96 -11.99 1.63
N ILE A 174 24.10 -11.09 2.60
CA ILE A 174 25.25 -11.06 3.50
C ILE A 174 24.86 -11.64 4.85
N ILE A 175 25.62 -12.65 5.30
CA ILE A 175 25.55 -13.14 6.68
C ILE A 175 26.31 -12.13 7.55
N ILE A 176 25.57 -11.38 8.35
CA ILE A 176 26.14 -10.34 9.21
C ILE A 176 26.67 -11.00 10.48
N PRO A 177 27.93 -10.77 10.86
CA PRO A 177 28.48 -11.31 12.10
C PRO A 177 27.71 -10.83 13.33
N PRO A 178 27.51 -11.67 14.38
CA PRO A 178 26.68 -11.31 15.53
C PRO A 178 27.08 -10.04 16.28
N ASN A 179 28.36 -9.65 16.26
CA ASN A 179 28.83 -8.40 16.88
C ASN A 179 28.39 -7.13 16.13
N TRP A 180 28.02 -7.25 14.86
CA TRP A 180 27.43 -6.19 14.04
C TRP A 180 25.91 -6.26 13.96
N ASP A 181 25.33 -7.40 14.36
CA ASP A 181 23.91 -7.65 14.29
C ASP A 181 23.23 -7.45 15.65
N TYR A 182 22.75 -6.23 15.90
CA TYR A 182 22.07 -5.93 17.14
C TYR A 182 20.72 -6.65 17.24
N SER A 183 20.65 -7.70 18.06
CA SER A 183 19.41 -8.46 18.30
C SER A 183 18.41 -7.72 19.19
N GLY A 184 17.12 -8.05 19.05
CA GLY A 184 16.04 -7.45 19.82
C GLY A 184 15.82 -5.97 19.54
N ALA A 185 15.03 -5.32 20.39
CA ALA A 185 14.66 -3.92 20.26
C ALA A 185 14.96 -3.13 21.54
N ARG A 186 15.29 -1.86 21.41
CA ARG A 186 15.54 -0.95 22.53
C ARG A 186 14.20 -0.56 23.15
N LEU A 187 13.97 -0.97 24.41
CA LEU A 187 12.70 -0.74 25.11
C LEU A 187 12.25 0.72 25.09
N GLN A 188 13.17 1.67 25.27
CA GLN A 188 12.88 3.11 25.27
C GLN A 188 12.43 3.66 23.91
N ALA A 189 12.73 2.96 22.81
CA ALA A 189 12.37 3.38 21.46
C ALA A 189 11.03 2.80 21.00
N LEU A 190 10.49 1.81 21.72
CA LEU A 190 9.25 1.15 21.33
C LEU A 190 8.02 1.89 21.86
N THR A 191 7.07 2.12 20.97
CA THR A 191 5.68 2.43 21.34
C THR A 191 4.96 1.18 21.85
N PHE A 192 3.86 1.36 22.59
CA PHE A 192 3.02 0.25 23.03
C PHE A 192 2.58 -0.66 21.88
N ASN A 193 2.19 -0.08 20.74
CA ASN A 193 1.82 -0.85 19.54
C ASN A 193 2.99 -1.68 18.99
N GLN A 194 4.23 -1.17 19.05
CA GLN A 194 5.40 -1.93 18.60
C GLN A 194 5.77 -3.03 19.59
N LEU A 195 5.67 -2.76 20.90
CA LEU A 195 5.85 -3.77 21.93
C LEU A 195 4.85 -4.92 21.77
N TYR A 196 3.57 -4.60 21.54
CA TYR A 196 2.53 -5.60 21.28
C TYR A 196 2.82 -6.43 20.01
N ARG A 197 3.31 -5.79 18.93
CA ARG A 197 3.73 -6.51 17.70
C ARG A 197 4.87 -7.49 17.98
N TRP A 198 5.84 -7.10 18.80
CA TRP A 198 6.93 -7.99 19.21
C TRP A 198 6.42 -9.19 20.02
N ILE A 199 5.57 -8.96 21.02
CA ILE A 199 4.96 -10.05 21.81
C ILE A 199 4.18 -11.00 20.91
N SER A 200 3.35 -10.46 20.01
CA SER A 200 2.59 -11.25 19.04
C SER A 200 3.50 -12.03 18.09
N HIS A 201 4.62 -11.45 17.64
CA HIS A 201 5.59 -12.14 16.80
C HIS A 201 6.27 -13.31 17.53
N LEU A 202 6.63 -13.13 18.80
CA LEU A 202 7.28 -14.16 19.61
C LEU A 202 6.33 -15.29 20.01
N ASN A 203 5.06 -14.97 20.27
CA ASN A 203 4.08 -15.97 20.69
C ASN A 203 3.62 -16.89 19.55
N GLN A 204 4.06 -16.66 18.30
CA GLN A 204 3.62 -17.39 17.09
C GLN A 204 2.10 -17.55 16.95
N GLU A 205 1.30 -16.78 17.70
CA GLU A 205 -0.14 -16.71 17.54
C GLU A 205 -0.40 -15.97 16.22
N GLY A 206 -0.45 -16.75 15.14
CA GLY A 206 -1.12 -16.35 13.92
C GLY A 206 -2.49 -15.85 14.32
N LYS A 207 -2.83 -14.61 13.97
CA LYS A 207 -4.18 -14.13 14.18
C LYS A 207 -5.08 -14.94 13.24
N ASP A 208 -5.73 -15.97 13.76
CA ASP A 208 -6.84 -16.70 13.13
C ASP A 208 -7.99 -15.71 12.92
N THR A 209 -7.82 -14.88 11.90
CA THR A 209 -8.78 -13.88 11.48
C THR A 209 -9.40 -14.38 10.20
N ALA A 210 -10.69 -14.07 9.99
CA ALA A 210 -11.38 -14.40 8.75
C ALA A 210 -10.67 -13.83 7.50
N ALA A 211 -9.77 -12.85 7.67
CA ALA A 211 -8.93 -12.35 6.59
C ALA A 211 -8.07 -13.45 5.94
N GLN A 212 -7.63 -14.47 6.69
CA GLN A 212 -6.84 -15.57 6.12
C GLN A 212 -7.61 -16.39 5.08
N SER A 213 -8.93 -16.51 5.21
CA SER A 213 -9.78 -17.19 4.23
C SER A 213 -10.32 -16.23 3.17
N ILE A 214 -10.67 -14.99 3.54
CA ILE A 214 -11.28 -14.00 2.63
C ILE A 214 -10.25 -13.44 1.63
N VAL A 215 -9.02 -13.15 2.06
CA VAL A 215 -8.02 -12.50 1.20
C VAL A 215 -7.66 -13.35 -0.04
N PRO A 216 -7.39 -14.66 0.07
CA PRO A 216 -7.12 -15.50 -1.10
C PRO A 216 -8.27 -15.51 -2.12
N GLU A 217 -9.52 -15.62 -1.67
CA GLU A 217 -10.71 -15.60 -2.54
C GLU A 217 -10.81 -14.26 -3.30
N VAL A 218 -10.62 -13.15 -2.57
CA VAL A 218 -10.63 -11.81 -3.16
C VAL A 218 -9.53 -11.64 -4.21
N ILE A 219 -8.30 -12.09 -3.92
CA ILE A 219 -7.18 -11.99 -4.86
C ILE A 219 -7.42 -12.86 -6.09
N SER A 220 -7.95 -14.08 -5.92
CA SER A 220 -8.24 -15.00 -7.03
C SER A 220 -9.23 -14.39 -8.00
N GLU A 221 -10.38 -13.91 -7.51
CA GLU A 221 -11.42 -13.33 -8.38
C GLU A 221 -10.92 -12.07 -9.11
N ILE A 222 -10.18 -11.20 -8.41
CA ILE A 222 -9.61 -10.00 -9.04
C ILE A 222 -8.57 -10.37 -10.09
N HIS A 223 -7.78 -11.42 -9.85
CA HIS A 223 -6.83 -11.92 -10.84
C HIS A 223 -7.53 -12.46 -12.09
N GLU A 224 -8.54 -13.32 -11.92
CA GLU A 224 -9.34 -13.86 -13.02
C GLU A 224 -9.96 -12.76 -13.88
N ARG A 225 -10.46 -11.70 -13.24
CA ARG A 225 -11.10 -10.59 -13.94
C ARG A 225 -10.12 -9.64 -14.63
N THR A 226 -9.00 -9.32 -13.98
CA THR A 226 -8.08 -8.26 -14.46
C THR A 226 -6.88 -8.81 -15.21
N GLY A 227 -6.57 -10.09 -15.07
CA GLY A 227 -5.31 -10.71 -15.49
C GLY A 227 -4.10 -10.28 -14.65
N ILE A 228 -4.28 -9.45 -13.62
CA ILE A 228 -3.18 -8.89 -12.82
C ILE A 228 -3.06 -9.66 -11.50
N PRO A 229 -1.93 -10.34 -11.23
CA PRO A 229 -1.74 -11.13 -10.01
C PRO A 229 -1.31 -10.22 -8.85
N TYR A 230 -2.25 -9.51 -8.23
CA TYR A 230 -1.95 -8.64 -7.09
C TYR A 230 -1.53 -9.42 -5.84
N THR A 231 -0.65 -8.83 -5.03
CA THR A 231 -0.29 -9.38 -3.71
C THR A 231 -1.25 -8.93 -2.61
N GLU A 232 -1.31 -9.68 -1.51
CA GLU A 232 -2.08 -9.29 -0.30
C GLU A 232 -1.69 -7.91 0.22
N GLN A 233 -0.39 -7.58 0.19
CA GLN A 233 0.09 -6.27 0.63
C GLN A 233 -0.54 -5.13 -0.18
N VAL A 234 -0.67 -5.32 -1.49
CA VAL A 234 -1.29 -4.34 -2.39
C VAL A 234 -2.79 -4.24 -2.15
N LEU A 235 -3.48 -5.37 -1.88
CA LEU A 235 -4.89 -5.35 -1.46
C LEU A 235 -5.07 -4.46 -0.22
N TRP A 236 -4.28 -4.69 0.85
CA TRP A 236 -4.37 -3.90 2.07
C TRP A 236 -4.08 -2.42 1.87
N ILE A 237 -3.05 -2.07 1.09
CA ILE A 237 -2.74 -0.67 0.77
C ILE A 237 -3.91 -0.03 -0.01
N SER A 238 -4.52 -0.78 -0.94
CA SER A 238 -5.59 -0.27 -1.79
C SER A 238 -6.87 0.09 -1.02
N THR A 239 -7.18 -0.63 0.07
CA THR A 239 -8.33 -0.31 0.94
C THR A 239 -8.24 1.09 1.55
N ARG A 240 -7.02 1.65 1.64
CA ARG A 240 -6.74 3.00 2.16
C ARG A 240 -6.51 4.03 1.05
N SER A 241 -6.93 3.73 -0.17
CA SER A 241 -6.72 4.63 -1.30
C SER A 241 -7.44 5.97 -1.07
N PRO A 242 -6.85 7.12 -1.47
CA PRO A 242 -7.40 8.45 -1.20
C PRO A 242 -8.85 8.71 -1.63
N PRO A 243 -9.39 8.11 -2.71
CA PRO A 243 -10.80 8.28 -3.07
C PRO A 243 -11.78 7.79 -1.98
N ILE A 244 -11.37 6.79 -1.20
CA ILE A 244 -12.19 6.13 -0.17
C ILE A 244 -12.04 6.92 1.14
N ARG A 245 -13.16 7.43 1.70
CA ARG A 245 -13.12 8.17 2.97
C ARG A 245 -12.83 7.25 4.16
N ARG A 246 -12.29 7.82 5.25
CA ARG A 246 -11.78 7.07 6.41
C ARG A 246 -12.78 6.07 7.01
N GLU A 247 -14.03 6.47 7.18
CA GLU A 247 -15.08 5.59 7.74
C GLU A 247 -15.35 4.37 6.85
N VAL A 248 -15.20 4.55 5.54
CA VAL A 248 -15.37 3.48 4.55
C VAL A 248 -14.11 2.61 4.49
N GLN A 249 -12.92 3.19 4.66
CA GLN A 249 -11.67 2.42 4.81
C GLN A 249 -11.74 1.50 6.04
N ASP A 250 -12.23 2.03 7.17
CA ASP A 250 -12.42 1.25 8.40
C ASP A 250 -13.47 0.16 8.17
N PHE A 251 -14.59 0.46 7.50
CA PHE A 251 -15.60 -0.55 7.12
C PHE A 251 -15.03 -1.68 6.27
N LEU A 252 -14.29 -1.37 5.19
CA LEU A 252 -13.67 -2.37 4.33
C LEU A 252 -12.64 -3.21 5.10
N TRP A 253 -11.87 -2.59 5.99
CA TRP A 253 -10.95 -3.30 6.87
C TRP A 253 -11.69 -4.28 7.79
N GLN A 254 -12.78 -3.84 8.45
CA GLN A 254 -13.60 -4.73 9.28
C GLN A 254 -14.24 -5.85 8.45
N ALA A 255 -14.68 -5.56 7.22
CA ALA A 255 -15.28 -6.53 6.31
C ALA A 255 -14.30 -7.66 5.97
N ILE A 256 -13.07 -7.33 5.55
CA ILE A 256 -12.05 -8.34 5.24
C ILE A 256 -11.65 -9.13 6.49
N HIS A 257 -11.68 -8.52 7.68
CA HIS A 257 -11.40 -9.24 8.94
C HIS A 257 -12.60 -10.03 9.49
N GLY A 258 -13.77 -10.01 8.85
CA GLY A 258 -14.98 -10.65 9.36
C GLY A 258 -15.50 -10.04 10.68
N ARG A 259 -15.28 -8.74 10.88
CA ARG A 259 -15.57 -8.01 12.12
C ARG A 259 -16.72 -7.02 12.00
N THR A 260 -17.46 -7.04 10.89
CA THR A 260 -18.67 -6.26 10.75
C THR A 260 -19.78 -6.80 11.65
N VAL A 261 -20.58 -5.91 12.23
CA VAL A 261 -21.70 -6.27 13.11
C VAL A 261 -22.83 -6.88 12.27
N CYS A 262 -22.83 -8.21 12.12
CA CYS A 262 -23.89 -8.98 11.47
C CYS A 262 -23.89 -10.45 11.91
N GLY A 263 -25.01 -11.14 11.68
CA GLY A 263 -25.11 -12.58 11.91
C GLY A 263 -24.72 -12.99 13.32
N MET A 264 -23.79 -13.94 13.42
CA MET A 264 -23.27 -14.50 14.68
C MET A 264 -22.71 -13.44 15.64
N PHE A 265 -22.44 -12.21 15.19
CA PHE A 265 -22.05 -11.13 16.09
C PHE A 265 -23.15 -10.82 17.12
N PHE A 266 -24.42 -10.91 16.73
CA PHE A 266 -25.55 -10.67 17.62
C PHE A 266 -25.75 -11.77 18.65
N ALA A 267 -25.43 -13.03 18.32
CA ALA A 267 -25.48 -14.14 19.28
C ALA A 267 -24.56 -13.90 20.50
N LYS A 268 -23.50 -13.09 20.34
CA LYS A 268 -22.56 -12.74 21.42
C LYS A 268 -23.05 -11.61 22.33
N TRP A 269 -24.14 -10.94 21.98
CA TRP A 269 -24.66 -9.76 22.73
C TRP A 269 -25.74 -10.12 23.75
N GLY A 270 -26.16 -11.38 23.81
CA GLY A 270 -27.19 -11.88 24.72
C GLY A 270 -28.43 -12.39 24.00
N GLU A 271 -29.32 -13.04 24.76
CA GLU A 271 -30.50 -13.75 24.22
C GLU A 271 -31.43 -12.85 23.38
N GLU A 272 -31.62 -11.60 23.78
CA GLU A 272 -32.47 -10.61 23.08
C GLU A 272 -32.00 -10.27 21.65
N TRP A 273 -30.76 -10.62 21.31
CA TRP A 273 -30.14 -10.31 20.02
C TRP A 273 -30.04 -11.55 19.12
N ILE A 274 -30.23 -12.76 19.65
CA ILE A 274 -30.05 -14.03 18.93
C ILE A 274 -30.88 -14.05 17.65
N ASP A 275 -32.14 -13.63 17.68
CA ASP A 275 -33.01 -13.69 16.50
C ASP A 275 -32.53 -12.77 15.36
N ARG A 276 -31.79 -11.70 15.69
CA ARG A 276 -31.26 -10.75 14.69
C ARG A 276 -30.04 -11.25 13.94
N GLN A 277 -29.54 -12.45 14.27
CA GLN A 277 -28.49 -13.09 13.49
C GLN A 277 -29.00 -13.59 12.13
N TYR A 278 -30.31 -13.78 12.01
CA TYR A 278 -30.93 -14.23 10.77
C TYR A 278 -31.51 -13.04 10.02
N CYS A 279 -31.44 -13.11 8.69
CA CYS A 279 -32.22 -12.23 7.84
C CYS A 279 -33.69 -12.70 7.81
N GLU A 280 -34.62 -11.83 7.41
CA GLU A 280 -36.04 -12.18 7.24
C GLU A 280 -36.26 -13.33 6.23
N CYS A 281 -35.32 -13.55 5.31
CA CYS A 281 -35.31 -14.69 4.40
C CYS A 281 -34.96 -16.04 5.06
N GLY A 282 -34.66 -16.04 6.37
CA GLY A 282 -34.28 -17.22 7.15
C GLY A 282 -32.78 -17.58 7.11
N ASN A 283 -31.99 -16.98 6.24
CA ASN A 283 -30.55 -17.24 6.17
C ASN A 283 -29.78 -16.57 7.31
N LEU A 284 -28.70 -17.23 7.77
CA LEU A 284 -27.73 -16.61 8.67
C LEU A 284 -27.07 -15.41 7.97
N GLU A 285 -27.20 -14.23 8.55
CA GLU A 285 -26.88 -12.99 7.87
C GLU A 285 -25.37 -12.70 7.86
N SER A 286 -24.74 -12.86 6.70
CA SER A 286 -23.36 -12.42 6.46
C SER A 286 -23.30 -11.02 5.84
N LEU A 287 -22.12 -10.39 5.82
CA LEU A 287 -21.96 -9.11 5.12
C LEU A 287 -22.21 -9.25 3.60
N GLN A 288 -21.78 -10.36 3.00
CA GLN A 288 -22.10 -10.67 1.60
C GLN A 288 -23.62 -10.73 1.38
N HIS A 289 -24.34 -11.39 2.28
CA HIS A 289 -25.80 -11.46 2.24
C HIS A 289 -26.43 -10.06 2.35
N ILE A 290 -25.92 -9.20 3.23
CA ILE A 290 -26.38 -7.81 3.39
C ILE A 290 -26.18 -7.00 2.11
N LEU A 291 -25.00 -7.11 1.50
CA LEU A 291 -24.59 -6.21 0.43
C LEU A 291 -25.16 -6.62 -0.92
N ILE A 292 -25.24 -7.92 -1.23
CA ILE A 292 -25.60 -8.41 -2.57
C ILE A 292 -26.44 -9.69 -2.60
N GLY A 293 -26.63 -10.38 -1.47
CA GLY A 293 -27.06 -11.79 -1.47
C GLY A 293 -28.48 -12.06 -0.97
N CYS A 294 -29.34 -11.04 -0.82
CA CYS A 294 -30.68 -11.20 -0.27
C CYS A 294 -31.76 -10.76 -1.27
N GLU A 295 -32.55 -11.70 -1.77
CA GLU A 295 -33.68 -11.43 -2.68
C GLU A 295 -34.85 -10.72 -1.96
N ASP A 296 -35.04 -11.00 -0.67
CA ASP A 296 -36.07 -10.38 0.16
C ASP A 296 -35.74 -8.92 0.56
N ARG A 297 -34.70 -8.33 -0.02
CA ARG A 297 -34.31 -6.92 0.17
C ARG A 297 -34.23 -6.20 -1.18
N PRO A 298 -35.36 -5.98 -1.86
CA PRO A 298 -35.37 -5.35 -3.19
C PRO A 298 -34.69 -3.97 -3.22
N TRP A 299 -34.79 -3.22 -2.13
CA TRP A 299 -34.14 -1.91 -1.99
C TRP A 299 -32.61 -1.97 -2.14
N VAL A 300 -31.96 -3.09 -1.81
CA VAL A 300 -30.51 -3.27 -1.98
C VAL A 300 -30.17 -3.33 -3.47
N GLY A 301 -30.93 -4.12 -4.24
CA GLY A 301 -30.79 -4.21 -5.68
C GLY A 301 -31.07 -2.88 -6.36
N GLU A 302 -32.12 -2.16 -5.96
CA GLU A 302 -32.45 -0.83 -6.48
C GLU A 302 -31.35 0.21 -6.20
N VAL A 303 -30.74 0.17 -5.02
CA VAL A 303 -29.61 1.03 -4.66
C VAL A 303 -28.39 0.72 -5.54
N TRP A 304 -28.05 -0.55 -5.77
CA TRP A 304 -26.97 -0.92 -6.69
C TRP A 304 -27.27 -0.51 -8.12
N ASN A 305 -28.47 -0.77 -8.62
CA ASN A 305 -28.89 -0.37 -9.96
C ASN A 305 -28.75 1.14 -10.16
N THR A 306 -29.21 1.95 -9.19
CA THR A 306 -29.05 3.41 -9.21
C THR A 306 -27.57 3.80 -9.24
N SER A 307 -26.72 3.18 -8.44
CA SER A 307 -25.27 3.43 -8.42
C SER A 307 -24.58 3.06 -9.74
N ILE A 308 -24.98 1.95 -10.36
CA ILE A 308 -24.47 1.52 -11.66
C ILE A 308 -24.94 2.46 -12.78
N GLU A 309 -26.19 2.93 -12.75
CA GLU A 309 -26.69 3.93 -13.69
C GLU A 309 -25.88 5.24 -13.62
N LEU A 310 -25.54 5.71 -12.42
CA LEU A 310 -24.68 6.88 -12.25
C LEU A 310 -23.31 6.68 -12.92
N LEU A 311 -22.71 5.50 -12.75
CA LEU A 311 -21.42 5.17 -13.36
C LEU A 311 -21.50 5.01 -14.89
N LYS A 312 -22.63 4.51 -15.41
CA LYS A 312 -22.89 4.44 -16.86
C LYS A 312 -23.02 5.82 -17.48
N GLN A 313 -23.77 6.73 -16.83
CA GLN A 313 -23.90 8.14 -17.27
C GLN A 313 -22.56 8.86 -17.29
N ALA A 314 -21.65 8.48 -16.38
CA ALA A 314 -20.32 9.04 -16.30
C ALA A 314 -19.31 8.42 -17.29
N GLU A 315 -19.74 7.60 -18.25
CA GLU A 315 -18.90 6.94 -19.27
C GLU A 315 -17.63 6.31 -18.67
N CYS A 316 -17.76 5.73 -17.46
CA CYS A 316 -16.59 5.30 -16.71
C CYS A 316 -15.85 4.12 -17.36
N MET A 317 -16.48 3.40 -18.30
CA MET A 317 -15.97 2.18 -18.91
C MET A 317 -16.02 2.27 -20.45
N ASN A 318 -14.97 1.76 -21.11
CA ASN A 318 -14.90 1.65 -22.57
C ASN A 318 -15.70 0.43 -23.06
N GLY A 319 -17.03 0.54 -23.16
CA GLY A 319 -17.86 -0.43 -23.87
C GLY A 319 -18.11 -1.78 -23.18
N THR A 320 -17.58 -2.03 -21.98
CA THR A 320 -17.97 -3.19 -21.15
C THR A 320 -19.27 -2.89 -20.40
N ALA A 321 -20.22 -3.84 -20.43
CA ALA A 321 -21.44 -3.75 -19.65
C ALA A 321 -21.09 -3.60 -18.15
N LEU A 322 -21.55 -2.50 -17.54
CA LEU A 322 -21.38 -2.30 -16.11
C LEU A 322 -22.52 -3.00 -15.37
N GLU A 323 -22.16 -4.01 -14.59
CA GLU A 323 -23.05 -4.80 -13.74
C GLU A 323 -22.83 -4.45 -12.26
N SER A 324 -23.74 -4.92 -11.40
CA SER A 324 -23.58 -4.84 -9.95
C SER A 324 -22.29 -5.55 -9.52
N PRO A 325 -21.50 -4.94 -8.63
CA PRO A 325 -20.23 -5.54 -8.22
C PRO A 325 -20.46 -6.79 -7.39
N THR A 326 -19.57 -7.78 -7.54
CA THR A 326 -19.51 -8.92 -6.64
C THR A 326 -19.03 -8.49 -5.24
N TYR A 327 -19.18 -9.37 -4.25
CA TYR A 327 -18.73 -9.09 -2.89
C TYR A 327 -17.22 -8.84 -2.84
N ASN A 328 -16.43 -9.68 -3.52
CA ASN A 328 -14.97 -9.54 -3.56
C ASN A 328 -14.54 -8.25 -4.28
N GLN A 329 -15.26 -7.81 -5.31
CA GLN A 329 -15.00 -6.52 -5.97
C GLN A 329 -15.28 -5.33 -5.06
N ILE A 330 -16.27 -5.43 -4.18
CA ILE A 330 -16.52 -4.40 -3.15
C ILE A 330 -15.34 -4.36 -2.18
N LEU A 331 -14.87 -5.52 -1.69
CA LEU A 331 -13.74 -5.60 -0.77
C LEU A 331 -12.43 -5.10 -1.39
N ALA A 332 -12.21 -5.39 -2.68
CA ALA A 332 -11.04 -4.97 -3.45
C ALA A 332 -11.29 -3.72 -4.30
N VAL A 333 -12.28 -2.88 -3.95
CA VAL A 333 -12.64 -1.69 -4.74
C VAL A 333 -11.44 -0.78 -5.02
N GLY A 334 -10.46 -0.72 -4.12
CA GLY A 334 -9.22 0.03 -4.28
C GLY A 334 -8.33 -0.45 -5.44
N LEU A 335 -8.44 -1.70 -5.88
CA LEU A 335 -7.71 -2.31 -6.99
C LEU A 335 -8.42 -2.15 -8.33
N LEU A 336 -9.72 -1.83 -8.31
CA LEU A 336 -10.49 -1.64 -9.53
C LEU A 336 -9.97 -0.43 -10.32
N SER A 337 -10.02 -0.54 -11.64
CA SER A 337 -9.67 0.53 -12.58
C SER A 337 -10.77 0.70 -13.61
N ALA A 338 -10.81 1.88 -14.21
CA ALA A 338 -11.80 2.28 -15.21
C ALA A 338 -11.08 2.94 -16.40
N ALA A 339 -11.84 3.46 -17.37
CA ALA A 339 -11.29 3.98 -18.64
C ALA A 339 -10.20 5.05 -18.48
N ASN A 340 -10.27 5.86 -17.43
CA ASN A 340 -9.30 6.91 -17.14
C ASN A 340 -9.19 7.20 -15.63
N LYS A 341 -8.27 8.09 -15.23
CA LYS A 341 -8.02 8.45 -13.82
C LYS A 341 -9.27 9.04 -13.13
N PRO A 342 -9.98 10.05 -13.71
CA PRO A 342 -11.25 10.53 -13.17
C PRO A 342 -12.31 9.43 -12.99
N ALA A 343 -12.55 8.62 -14.02
CA ALA A 343 -13.50 7.52 -13.99
C ALA A 343 -13.16 6.47 -12.92
N THR A 344 -11.87 6.12 -12.80
CA THR A 344 -11.38 5.21 -11.75
C THR A 344 -11.65 5.77 -10.36
N ARG A 345 -11.46 7.07 -10.18
CA ARG A 345 -11.76 7.74 -8.90
C ARG A 345 -13.26 7.69 -8.60
N LEU A 346 -14.11 7.99 -9.59
CA LEU A 346 -15.55 7.97 -9.42
C LEU A 346 -16.07 6.56 -9.11
N LEU A 347 -15.63 5.55 -9.87
CA LEU A 347 -15.93 4.12 -9.65
C LEU A 347 -15.68 3.71 -8.19
N LYS A 348 -14.48 4.04 -7.69
CA LYS A 348 -14.09 3.73 -6.31
C LYS A 348 -14.98 4.39 -5.28
N ILE A 349 -15.33 5.67 -5.51
CA ILE A 349 -16.22 6.42 -4.62
C ILE A 349 -17.60 5.79 -4.63
N ILE A 350 -18.23 5.64 -5.79
CA ILE A 350 -19.62 5.16 -5.88
C ILE A 350 -19.74 3.76 -5.26
N ILE A 351 -18.89 2.80 -5.65
CA ILE A 351 -18.98 1.42 -5.14
C ILE A 351 -18.78 1.38 -3.61
N SER A 352 -17.73 2.04 -3.11
CA SER A 352 -17.40 1.99 -1.68
C SER A 352 -18.43 2.71 -0.81
N GLU A 353 -18.95 3.85 -1.26
CA GLU A 353 -20.02 4.60 -0.60
C GLU A 353 -21.33 3.83 -0.59
N THR A 354 -21.67 3.17 -1.70
CA THR A 354 -22.89 2.36 -1.84
C THR A 354 -22.88 1.19 -0.86
N ALA A 355 -21.79 0.41 -0.84
CA ALA A 355 -21.67 -0.72 0.08
C ALA A 355 -21.77 -0.29 1.54
N TYR A 356 -21.06 0.77 1.92
CA TYR A 356 -21.12 1.28 3.29
C TYR A 356 -22.51 1.84 3.65
N LEU A 357 -23.19 2.49 2.70
CA LEU A 357 -24.54 2.98 2.90
C LEU A 357 -25.53 1.83 3.12
N ILE A 358 -25.49 0.78 2.29
CA ILE A 358 -26.34 -0.40 2.43
C ILE A 358 -26.16 -0.99 3.84
N TRP A 359 -24.92 -1.17 4.29
CA TRP A 359 -24.64 -1.67 5.64
C TRP A 359 -25.22 -0.75 6.74
N LYS A 360 -25.07 0.58 6.60
CA LYS A 360 -25.66 1.55 7.56
C LYS A 360 -27.18 1.51 7.59
N LEU A 361 -27.82 1.43 6.42
CA LEU A 361 -29.29 1.35 6.30
C LEU A 361 -29.80 0.05 6.91
N ARG A 362 -29.16 -1.08 6.61
CA ARG A 362 -29.44 -2.36 7.27
C ARG A 362 -29.33 -2.24 8.79
N ASN A 363 -28.28 -1.61 9.32
CA ASN A 363 -28.16 -1.41 10.77
C ASN A 363 -29.24 -0.49 11.34
N ALA A 364 -29.65 0.54 10.59
CA ALA A 364 -30.79 1.39 10.97
C ALA A 364 -32.07 0.57 11.13
N TRP A 365 -32.31 -0.33 10.19
CA TRP A 365 -33.47 -1.19 10.20
C TRP A 365 -33.40 -2.27 11.29
N VAL A 366 -32.35 -3.10 11.30
CA VAL A 366 -32.26 -4.26 12.20
C VAL A 366 -31.95 -3.86 13.66
N ILE A 367 -31.09 -2.87 13.88
CA ILE A 367 -30.64 -2.50 15.24
C ILE A 367 -31.56 -1.42 15.83
N ARG A 368 -31.81 -0.36 15.06
CA ARG A 368 -32.59 0.81 15.51
C ARG A 368 -34.09 0.70 15.23
N LYS A 369 -34.55 -0.37 14.57
CA LYS A 369 -35.96 -0.63 14.22
C LYS A 369 -36.59 0.49 13.38
N GLU A 370 -35.80 1.15 12.55
CA GLU A 370 -36.29 2.17 11.64
C GLU A 370 -36.95 1.54 10.39
N THR A 371 -37.94 2.20 9.80
CA THR A 371 -38.61 1.71 8.60
C THR A 371 -37.70 1.78 7.37
N MET A 372 -37.66 0.72 6.57
CA MET A 372 -36.86 0.67 5.34
C MET A 372 -37.75 0.54 4.11
N SER A 373 -37.59 1.46 3.16
CA SER A 373 -38.23 1.43 1.86
C SER A 373 -37.21 1.75 0.77
N SER A 374 -37.47 1.32 -0.47
CA SER A 374 -36.58 1.63 -1.59
C SER A 374 -36.44 3.12 -1.85
N GLU A 375 -37.54 3.89 -1.71
CA GLU A 375 -37.51 5.35 -1.82
C GLU A 375 -36.55 5.99 -0.81
N ARG A 376 -36.62 5.56 0.45
CA ARG A 376 -35.70 6.03 1.50
C ARG A 376 -34.25 5.67 1.18
N ALA A 377 -34.01 4.45 0.72
CA ALA A 377 -32.66 3.96 0.43
C ALA A 377 -32.03 4.70 -0.76
N ILE A 378 -32.78 4.89 -1.84
CA ILE A 378 -32.36 5.67 -3.01
C ILE A 378 -32.13 7.13 -2.64
N GLY A 379 -33.02 7.75 -1.86
CA GLY A 379 -32.84 9.12 -1.36
C GLY A 379 -31.54 9.26 -0.56
N ALA A 380 -31.27 8.33 0.36
CA ALA A 380 -30.04 8.32 1.15
C ALA A 380 -28.77 8.13 0.30
N LEU A 381 -28.84 7.37 -0.80
CA LEU A 381 -27.74 7.22 -1.76
C LEU A 381 -27.44 8.56 -2.41
N LYS A 382 -28.45 9.23 -2.96
CA LYS A 382 -28.29 10.54 -3.61
C LYS A 382 -27.67 11.56 -2.66
N ASP A 383 -28.19 11.68 -1.44
CA ASP A 383 -27.66 12.59 -0.43
C ASP A 383 -26.21 12.26 -0.04
N THR A 384 -25.84 10.98 -0.03
CA THR A 384 -24.48 10.55 0.26
C THR A 384 -23.52 10.96 -0.85
N ILE A 385 -23.90 10.74 -2.12
CA ILE A 385 -23.06 11.10 -3.27
C ILE A 385 -22.94 12.63 -3.40
N ILE A 386 -24.03 13.37 -3.24
CA ILE A 386 -24.01 14.85 -3.28
C ILE A 386 -23.10 15.41 -2.19
N ARG A 387 -23.24 14.94 -0.93
CA ARG A 387 -22.36 15.39 0.17
C ARG A 387 -20.91 15.05 -0.11
N ARG A 388 -20.63 13.86 -0.66
CA ARG A 388 -19.27 13.46 -1.01
C ARG A 388 -18.66 14.39 -2.07
N ALA A 389 -19.41 14.74 -3.10
CA ALA A 389 -19.00 15.66 -4.15
C ALA A 389 -18.72 17.07 -3.62
N LYS A 390 -19.60 17.60 -2.75
CA LYS A 390 -19.42 18.91 -2.11
C LYS A 390 -18.13 18.96 -1.29
N VAL A 391 -17.91 17.98 -0.41
CA VAL A 391 -16.68 17.89 0.40
C VAL A 391 -15.43 17.83 -0.49
N ASP A 392 -15.46 17.04 -1.56
CA ASP A 392 -14.35 16.96 -2.51
C ASP A 392 -14.06 18.30 -3.19
N LEU A 393 -15.08 18.97 -3.74
CA LEU A 393 -14.91 20.27 -4.39
C LEU A 393 -14.46 21.36 -3.42
N ASP A 394 -15.04 21.44 -2.24
CA ASP A 394 -14.66 22.45 -1.25
C ASP A 394 -13.24 22.22 -0.74
N SER A 395 -12.80 20.95 -0.65
CA SER A 395 -11.41 20.61 -0.36
C SER A 395 -10.43 21.12 -1.43
N THR A 396 -10.88 21.50 -2.64
CA THR A 396 -10.03 22.14 -3.66
C THR A 396 -9.94 23.67 -3.52
N LYS A 397 -10.82 24.29 -2.72
CA LYS A 397 -10.88 25.75 -2.50
C LYS A 397 -10.03 26.24 -1.33
N LEU A 398 -9.65 25.35 -0.41
CA LEU A 398 -8.81 25.71 0.75
C LEU A 398 -7.46 26.32 0.30
N PRO A 399 -6.91 27.31 1.02
CA PRO A 399 -5.64 27.95 0.66
C PRO A 399 -4.46 26.98 0.68
N GLU A 400 -3.46 27.23 -0.17
CA GLU A 400 -2.24 26.44 -0.25
C GLU A 400 -1.32 26.73 0.94
N ASN A 401 -1.32 25.88 1.97
CA ASN A 401 -0.22 25.86 2.92
C ASN A 401 0.96 25.07 2.33
N ARG A 402 2.18 25.66 2.35
CA ARG A 402 3.41 25.09 1.78
C ARG A 402 3.74 23.65 2.24
N LEU A 403 3.21 23.21 3.38
CA LEU A 403 3.47 21.89 3.97
C LEU A 403 2.56 20.76 3.44
N ASP A 404 1.42 21.08 2.80
CA ASP A 404 0.41 20.08 2.37
C ASP A 404 0.25 19.96 0.85
N SER A 405 0.94 20.77 0.05
CA SER A 405 0.83 20.77 -1.41
C SER A 405 1.12 19.41 -2.06
N LYS A 406 1.98 18.58 -1.46
CA LYS A 406 2.32 17.24 -1.95
C LYS A 406 1.27 16.16 -1.64
N LYS A 407 0.34 16.41 -0.73
CA LYS A 407 -0.69 15.43 -0.32
C LYS A 407 -2.06 15.69 -0.94
N ARG A 408 -2.24 16.88 -1.53
CA ARG A 408 -3.54 17.32 -2.04
C ARG A 408 -3.78 16.77 -3.44
N ILE A 409 -4.96 16.20 -3.64
CA ILE A 409 -5.42 15.75 -4.96
C ILE A 409 -5.52 16.98 -5.87
N SER A 410 -5.01 16.89 -7.10
CA SER A 410 -5.04 18.02 -8.04
C SER A 410 -6.49 18.48 -8.28
N LYS A 411 -6.74 19.79 -8.21
CA LYS A 411 -8.05 20.39 -8.48
C LYS A 411 -8.65 19.89 -9.80
N GLY A 412 -7.86 19.84 -10.87
CA GLY A 412 -8.30 19.34 -12.18
C GLY A 412 -8.83 17.90 -12.15
N LEU A 413 -8.17 16.98 -11.42
CA LEU A 413 -8.65 15.61 -11.26
C LEU A 413 -9.98 15.55 -10.48
N VAL A 414 -10.12 16.32 -9.41
CA VAL A 414 -11.35 16.35 -8.61
C VAL A 414 -12.51 16.89 -9.44
N THR A 415 -12.32 18.02 -10.12
CA THR A 415 -13.32 18.61 -11.02
C THR A 415 -13.71 17.61 -12.10
N ALA A 416 -12.75 17.04 -12.84
CA ALA A 416 -13.02 16.06 -13.89
C ALA A 416 -13.75 14.80 -13.39
N THR A 417 -13.53 14.38 -12.14
CA THR A 417 -14.22 13.22 -11.54
C THR A 417 -15.72 13.45 -11.43
N TRP A 418 -16.12 14.65 -11.03
CA TRP A 418 -17.52 14.98 -10.78
C TRP A 418 -18.21 15.67 -11.97
N GLU A 419 -17.42 16.25 -12.89
CA GLU A 419 -17.90 16.97 -14.07
C GLU A 419 -18.64 16.09 -15.07
N VAL A 420 -18.31 14.80 -15.14
CA VAL A 420 -19.05 13.89 -16.05
C VAL A 420 -20.48 13.68 -15.56
N LEU A 421 -20.72 13.70 -14.25
CA LEU A 421 -22.07 13.69 -13.67
C LEU A 421 -22.78 15.06 -13.80
N LEU A 422 -22.04 16.16 -14.04
CA LEU A 422 -22.57 17.50 -14.26
C LEU A 422 -23.06 17.73 -15.70
N ARG A 423 -22.32 17.25 -16.70
CA ARG A 423 -22.54 17.60 -18.11
C ARG A 423 -23.63 16.77 -18.80
N ASN A 424 -23.86 15.53 -18.37
CA ASN A 424 -24.72 14.55 -19.06
C ASN A 424 -26.10 14.33 -18.39
N GLY A 425 -26.55 15.22 -17.50
CA GLY A 425 -27.82 15.05 -16.80
C GLY A 425 -29.05 15.09 -17.73
N PRO A 426 -29.89 14.04 -17.80
CA PRO A 426 -31.15 14.10 -18.53
C PRO A 426 -32.13 15.10 -17.87
N SER A 427 -33.09 15.56 -18.66
CA SER A 427 -34.22 16.44 -18.28
C SER A 427 -35.15 15.88 -17.18
N SER A 428 -34.81 14.77 -16.51
CA SER A 428 -35.55 14.24 -15.38
C SER A 428 -34.99 14.77 -14.03
N ARG A 429 -35.89 15.22 -13.16
CA ARG A 429 -35.66 16.05 -11.96
C ARG A 429 -34.75 15.49 -10.86
N SER A 430 -34.07 14.36 -11.03
CA SER A 430 -33.67 13.53 -9.88
C SER A 430 -32.25 13.75 -9.32
N LEU A 431 -31.40 14.53 -10.01
CA LEU A 431 -30.09 15.04 -9.54
C LEU A 431 -29.69 16.24 -10.41
N ARG A 432 -30.34 17.40 -10.23
CA ARG A 432 -29.81 18.66 -10.78
C ARG A 432 -28.72 19.15 -9.86
N TRP A 433 -27.49 19.15 -10.36
CA TRP A 433 -26.36 19.82 -9.72
C TRP A 433 -26.05 21.03 -10.60
N THR A 434 -26.43 22.22 -10.15
CA THR A 434 -26.38 23.45 -10.97
C THR A 434 -25.13 24.26 -10.64
N SER A 435 -24.74 25.18 -11.54
CA SER A 435 -23.59 26.06 -11.33
C SER A 435 -23.64 26.86 -10.02
N SER A 436 -24.84 27.12 -9.49
CA SER A 436 -25.08 27.74 -8.19
C SER A 436 -24.60 26.92 -6.99
N ASP A 437 -24.41 25.60 -7.14
CA ASP A 437 -23.87 24.73 -6.08
C ASP A 437 -22.34 24.80 -5.99
N HIS A 438 -21.68 25.55 -6.87
CA HIS A 438 -20.23 25.73 -6.86
C HIS A 438 -19.73 26.89 -6.00
N GLY A 439 -20.62 27.78 -5.54
CA GLY A 439 -20.22 29.05 -4.92
C GLY A 439 -19.73 30.03 -5.97
#